data_AF-A0A2D7D661-F1
#
_entry.id   AF-A0A2D7D661-F1
#
_cell.length_a   1.000
_cell.length_b   1.000
_cell.length_c   1.000
_cell.angle_alpha   90.00
_cell.angle_beta   90.00
_cell.angle_gamma   90.00
#
_symmetry.space_group_name_H-M   'P 1'
#
loop_
_entity.id
_entity.type
_entity.pdbx_description
1 polymer ?
#
loop_
_entity_poly.entity_id
_entity_poly.type
_entity_poly.pdbx_seq_one_letter_code
_entity_poly.pdbx_strand_id
1 'polypeptide(L)' 'MPGYSFVDEQKIGPYKLWYHYHGIEEIEGGVKLIDRVSYKPPFGFLGTIANALFIRNMLEKIFNYRTVAFRELLES' A
#
# COMPACT_ATOMS: atom_id res chain seq x y z
N MET A 1 12.46 10.38 10.77
CA MET A 1 12.94 10.03 12.13
C MET A 1 12.73 8.54 12.32
N PRO A 2 13.69 7.79 12.89
CA PRO A 2 13.49 6.37 13.19
C PRO A 2 12.20 6.18 14.01
N GLY A 3 11.37 5.20 13.64
CA GLY A 3 10.16 4.83 14.39
C GLY A 3 8.83 5.41 13.88
N TYR A 4 8.83 6.41 13.00
CA TYR A 4 7.60 7.02 12.45
C TYR A 4 7.26 6.59 11.02
N SER A 5 8.17 5.86 10.36
CA SER A 5 7.93 5.32 9.04
C SER A 5 8.85 4.14 8.74
N PHE A 6 8.40 3.29 7.81
CA PHE A 6 9.18 2.20 7.24
C PHE A 6 8.76 1.94 5.80
N VAL A 7 9.54 1.16 5.08
CA VAL A 7 9.32 0.85 3.66
C VAL A 7 9.47 -0.64 3.43
N ASP A 8 8.48 -1.22 2.76
CA ASP A 8 8.57 -2.58 2.24
C ASP A 8 8.90 -2.53 0.75
N GLU A 9 10.04 -3.11 0.39
CA GLU A 9 10.47 -3.27 -1.00
C GLU A 9 10.43 -4.73 -1.42
N GLN A 10 9.85 -5.01 -2.58
CA GLN A 10 9.91 -6.36 -3.13
C GLN A 10 11.23 -6.57 -3.87
N LYS A 11 12.08 -7.48 -3.36
CA LYS A 11 13.31 -7.89 -4.07
C LYS A 11 13.03 -8.92 -5.16
N ILE A 12 12.14 -9.88 -4.91
CA ILE A 12 11.74 -10.93 -5.87
C ILE A 12 10.22 -11.10 -5.77
N GLY A 13 9.53 -11.06 -6.90
CA GLY A 13 8.07 -11.25 -6.94
C GLY A 13 7.41 -10.80 -8.23
N PRO A 14 6.07 -10.78 -8.29
CA PRO A 14 5.31 -10.58 -9.53
C PRO A 14 5.43 -9.16 -10.08
N TYR A 15 5.65 -8.16 -9.22
CA TYR A 15 5.84 -6.78 -9.66
C TYR A 15 7.28 -6.53 -10.11
N LYS A 16 7.45 -5.76 -11.19
CA LYS A 16 8.77 -5.25 -11.62
C LYS A 16 9.32 -4.21 -10.64
N LEU A 17 8.43 -3.49 -9.96
CA LEU A 17 8.75 -2.58 -8.86
C LEU A 17 7.63 -2.68 -7.85
N TRP A 18 8.00 -2.76 -6.58
CA TRP A 18 7.09 -2.54 -5.47
C TRP A 18 7.85 -1.80 -4.38
N TYR A 19 7.34 -0.64 -4.04
CA TYR A 19 7.82 0.22 -2.98
C TYR A 19 6.60 0.69 -2.20
N HIS A 20 6.45 0.19 -0.99
CA HIS A 20 5.33 0.53 -0.14
C HIS A 20 5.85 1.29 1.07
N TYR A 21 5.59 2.59 1.07
CA TYR A 21 5.91 3.44 2.19
C TYR A 21 4.78 3.42 3.21
N HIS A 22 5.15 3.21 4.46
CA HIS A 22 4.29 3.30 5.62
C HIS A 22 4.73 4.48 6.47
N GLY A 23 3.83 5.40 6.77
CA GLY A 23 4.03 6.49 7.70
C GLY A 23 3.02 6.43 8.85
N ILE A 24 3.46 6.91 10.01
CA ILE A 24 2.63 7.12 11.19
C ILE A 24 2.82 8.58 11.57
N GLU A 25 1.74 9.34 11.55
CA GLU A 25 1.71 10.76 11.90
C GLU A 25 0.83 10.94 13.14
N GLU A 26 1.34 11.57 14.19
CA GLU A 26 0.54 11.94 15.35
C GLU A 26 -0.46 13.03 14.95
N ILE A 27 -1.71 12.89 15.38
CA ILE A 27 -2.78 13.88 15.18
C ILE A 27 -3.49 14.11 16.51
N GLU A 28 -4.29 15.17 16.61
CA GLU A 28 -5.11 15.38 17.80
C GLU A 28 -6.03 14.18 18.04
N GLY A 29 -5.89 13.55 19.22
CA GLY A 29 -6.72 12.41 19.61
C GLY A 29 -6.33 11.05 19.00
N GLY A 30 -5.18 10.93 18.33
CA GLY A 30 -4.72 9.62 17.84
C GLY A 30 -3.56 9.67 16.86
N VAL A 31 -3.53 8.69 15.95
CA VAL A 31 -2.52 8.61 14.88
C VAL A 31 -3.18 8.43 13.53
N LYS A 32 -2.56 9.01 12.52
CA LYS A 32 -2.89 8.81 11.11
C LYS A 32 -1.88 7.86 10.48
N LEU A 33 -2.36 6.71 10.05
CA LEU A 33 -1.59 5.77 9.25
C LEU A 33 -1.62 6.20 7.78
N ILE A 34 -0.45 6.22 7.14
CA ILE A 34 -0.27 6.67 5.76
C ILE A 34 0.35 5.52 4.97
N ASP A 35 -0.43 4.91 4.08
CA ASP A 35 0.06 3.92 3.12
C ASP A 35 0.24 4.59 1.74
N ARG A 36 1.46 4.54 1.17
CA ARG A 36 1.77 5.05 -0.18
C ARG A 36 2.46 3.96 -0.98
N VAL A 37 1.76 3.44 -2.00
CA VAL A 37 2.24 2.34 -2.83
C VAL A 37 2.68 2.86 -4.19
N SER A 38 3.95 2.64 -4.51
CA SER A 38 4.48 2.80 -5.85
C SER A 38 4.79 1.43 -6.42
N TYR A 39 4.13 1.07 -7.52
CA TYR A 39 4.28 -0.25 -8.12
C TYR A 39 4.34 -0.19 -9.64
N LYS A 40 4.99 -1.19 -10.23
CA LYS A 40 5.06 -1.38 -11.69
C LYS A 40 4.77 -2.84 -12.05
N PRO A 41 3.69 -3.12 -12.80
CA PRO A 41 3.43 -4.45 -13.33
C PRO A 41 4.55 -4.93 -14.29
N PRO A 42 4.74 -6.25 -14.43
CA PRO A 42 5.69 -6.84 -15.37
C PRO A 42 5.17 -6.76 -16.82
N PHE A 43 5.93 -7.27 -17.80
CA PHE A 43 5.50 -7.44 -19.20
C PHE A 43 5.11 -6.19 -20.00
N GLY A 44 5.51 -4.98 -19.57
CA GLY A 44 5.36 -3.77 -20.37
C GLY A 44 3.90 -3.47 -20.72
N PHE A 45 3.57 -3.38 -22.01
CA PHE A 45 2.23 -3.03 -22.49
C PHE A 45 1.12 -3.98 -22.00
N LEU A 46 1.36 -5.30 -22.00
CA LEU A 46 0.41 -6.26 -21.46
C LEU A 46 0.17 -6.04 -19.95
N GLY A 47 1.24 -5.69 -19.23
CA GLY A 47 1.16 -5.28 -17.83
C GLY A 47 0.32 -4.04 -17.62
N THR A 48 0.41 -3.05 -18.52
CA THR A 48 -0.43 -1.84 -18.48
C THR A 48 -1.91 -2.17 -18.68
N ILE A 49 -2.26 -3.08 -19.59
CA ILE A 49 -3.65 -3.53 -19.77
C ILE A 49 -4.14 -4.26 -18.51
N ALA A 50 -3.37 -5.24 -18.02
CA ALA A 50 -3.70 -5.95 -16.79
C ALA A 50 -3.84 -4.99 -15.59
N ASN A 51 -3.04 -3.91 -15.57
CA ASN A 51 -3.12 -2.88 -14.56
C ASN A 51 -4.48 -2.17 -14.55
N ALA A 52 -4.91 -1.73 -15.72
CA ALA A 52 -6.14 -0.98 -15.89
C ALA A 52 -7.37 -1.84 -15.61
N LEU A 53 -7.34 -3.12 -15.99
CA LEU A 53 -8.49 -4.00 -15.85
C LEU A 53 -8.60 -4.63 -14.45
N PHE A 54 -7.47 -4.99 -13.82
CA PHE A 54 -7.48 -5.86 -12.64
C PHE A 54 -6.63 -5.32 -11.47
N ILE A 55 -5.34 -5.04 -11.71
CA ILE A 55 -4.38 -4.83 -10.61
C ILE A 55 -4.72 -3.59 -9.78
N ARG A 56 -5.07 -2.46 -10.43
CA ARG A 56 -5.42 -1.23 -9.72
C ARG A 56 -6.61 -1.46 -8.78
N ASN A 57 -7.70 -2.02 -9.30
CA ASN A 57 -8.92 -2.28 -8.53
C ASN A 57 -8.65 -3.28 -7.39
N MET A 58 -7.79 -4.27 -7.61
CA MET A 58 -7.40 -5.22 -6.57
C MET A 58 -6.64 -4.53 -5.44
N LEU A 59 -5.65 -3.68 -5.77
CA LEU A 59 -4.90 -2.92 -4.78
C LEU A 59 -5.80 -1.98 -3.99
N GLU A 60 -6.68 -1.23 -4.66
CA GLU A 60 -7.66 -0.37 -3.99
C GLU A 60 -8.51 -1.14 -2.98
N LYS A 61 -9.01 -2.33 -3.35
CA LYS A 61 -9.77 -3.19 -2.43
C LYS A 61 -8.94 -3.63 -1.21
N ILE A 62 -7.68 -4.02 -1.41
CA ILE A 62 -6.77 -4.42 -0.33
C ILE A 62 -6.58 -3.27 0.66
N PHE A 63 -6.30 -2.06 0.17
CA PHE A 63 -6.05 -0.90 1.03
C PHE A 63 -7.32 -0.34 1.69
N ASN A 64 -8.46 -0.43 1.02
CA ASN A 64 -9.76 -0.11 1.63
C ASN A 64 -10.07 -1.06 2.78
N TYR A 65 -9.91 -2.38 2.56
CA TYR A 65 -10.10 -3.37 3.62
C TYR A 65 -9.14 -3.13 4.79
N ARG A 66 -7.86 -2.89 4.50
CA ARG A 66 -6.84 -2.57 5.50
C ARG A 66 -7.26 -1.38 6.37
N THR A 67 -7.80 -0.32 5.77
CA THR A 67 -8.27 0.86 6.51
C THR A 67 -9.36 0.51 7.53
N VAL A 68 -10.33 -0.32 7.12
CA VAL A 68 -11.41 -0.78 8.02
C VAL A 68 -10.86 -1.67 9.12
N ALA A 69 -10.03 -2.66 8.77
CA ALA A 69 -9.47 -3.60 9.73
C ALA A 69 -8.57 -2.92 10.78
N PHE A 70 -7.75 -1.94 10.39
CA PHE A 70 -6.95 -1.17 11.35
C PHE A 70 -7.81 -0.36 12.30
N ARG A 71 -8.89 0.24 11.79
CA ARG A 71 -9.85 0.95 12.64
C ARG A 71 -10.43 0.01 13.69
N GLU A 72 -10.94 -1.14 13.27
CA GLU A 72 -11.53 -2.14 14.17
C GLU A 72 -10.53 -2.64 15.23
N LEU A 73 -9.26 -2.88 14.85
CA LEU A 73 -8.22 -3.38 15.77
C LEU A 73 -7.69 -2.33 16.76
N LEU A 74 -7.76 -1.04 16.42
CA LEU A 74 -7.24 0.04 17.28
C LEU A 74 -8.35 0.71 18.11
N GLU A 75 -9.61 0.57 17.71
CA GLU A 75 -10.78 1.04 18.46
C GLU A 75 -11.33 -0.04 19.43
N SER A 76 -10.79 -1.27 19.41
CA SER A 76 -11.10 -2.37 20.35
C SER A 76 -10.27 -2.31 21.63
#